data_AF-A0A1B8XSA4-F1
#
_entry.id   AF-A0A1B8XSA4-F1
#
_cell.length_a   1.000
_cell.length_b   1.000
_cell.length_c   1.000
_cell.angle_alpha   90.00
_cell.angle_beta   90.00
_cell.angle_gamma   90.00
#
_symmetry.space_group_name_H-M   'P 1'
#
loop_
_entity.id
_entity.type
_entity.pdbx_description
1 polymer ?
#
loop_
_entity_poly.entity_id
_entity_poly.type
_entity_poly.pdbx_seq_one_letter_code
_entity_poly.pdbx_strand_id
1 'polypeptide(L)'
;KISGPHVCGDSLDIDPQTNQILIGSWRKEENLQVWDYNARQKIQTVPNDFRGPSRIYSSRWLGAGHMIAAGSDINMCRVIDRSTLMTRGCLVDLPGGVYSLDVSCSAAQSTPLIAVTSSQSVFLLRPTEGLLP
;
A
#
# COMPACT_ATOMS: atom_id res chain seq x y z
N LYS A 1 -7.77 25.65 12.79
CA LYS A 1 -6.96 24.57 13.40
C LYS A 1 -6.01 24.07 12.32
N ILE A 2 -4.70 24.24 12.50
CA ILE A 2 -3.70 23.69 11.57
C ILE A 2 -3.40 22.29 12.09
N SER A 3 -3.72 21.26 11.31
CA SER A 3 -3.25 19.90 11.56
C SER A 3 -1.73 19.90 11.48
N GLY A 4 -1.05 19.19 12.37
CA GLY A 4 0.41 19.01 12.28
C GLY A 4 0.83 18.38 10.95
N PRO A 5 2.13 18.37 10.63
CA PRO A 5 2.63 17.79 9.39
C PRO A 5 2.23 16.31 9.29
N HIS A 6 1.72 15.92 8.12
CA HIS A 6 1.40 14.53 7.80
C HIS A 6 2.64 13.88 7.18
N VAL A 7 3.34 13.04 7.95
CA VAL A 7 4.56 12.36 7.50
C VAL A 7 4.20 10.95 7.01
N CYS A 8 4.48 10.66 5.74
CA CYS A 8 4.22 9.37 5.10
C CYS A 8 5.51 8.54 4.99
N GLY A 9 6.24 8.41 6.10
CA GLY A 9 7.59 7.81 6.09
C GLY A 9 7.60 6.34 5.65
N ASP A 10 6.56 5.58 6.01
CA ASP A 10 6.42 4.14 5.70
C ASP A 10 5.73 3.91 4.34
N SER A 11 5.52 4.95 3.54
CA SER A 11 4.97 4.85 2.19
C SER A 11 6.01 5.07 1.10
N LEU A 12 7.26 4.67 1.35
CA LEU A 12 8.28 4.60 0.32
C LEU A 12 8.86 3.19 0.36
N ASP A 13 8.83 2.50 -0.78
CA ASP A 13 9.42 1.17 -0.89
C ASP A 13 10.14 1.00 -2.23
N ILE A 14 11.26 0.29 -2.23
CA ILE A 14 12.14 0.15 -3.39
C ILE A 14 12.16 -1.31 -3.82
N ASP A 15 11.84 -1.56 -5.09
CA ASP A 15 12.06 -2.84 -5.75
C ASP A 15 13.33 -2.73 -6.61
N PRO A 16 14.48 -3.22 -6.11
CA PRO A 16 15.74 -3.11 -6.83
C PRO A 16 15.82 -4.04 -8.05
N GLN A 17 14.95 -5.05 -8.15
CA GLN A 17 14.93 -5.97 -9.30
C GLN A 17 14.34 -5.29 -10.53
N THR A 18 13.38 -4.40 -10.33
CA THR A 18 12.70 -3.67 -11.41
C THR A 18 13.14 -2.21 -11.53
N ASN A 19 14.02 -1.75 -10.64
CA ASN A 19 14.43 -0.35 -10.49
C ASN A 19 13.26 0.61 -10.18
N GLN A 20 12.25 0.12 -9.47
CA GLN A 20 11.03 0.86 -9.20
C GLN A 20 10.97 1.35 -7.75
N ILE A 21 10.47 2.57 -7.55
CA ILE A 21 10.08 3.11 -6.25
C ILE A 21 8.56 3.20 -6.20
N LEU A 22 7.95 2.62 -5.17
CA LEU A 22 6.56 2.86 -4.79
C LEU A 22 6.52 4.02 -3.80
N ILE A 23 5.69 5.02 -4.08
CA ILE A 23 5.56 6.21 -3.24
C ILE A 23 4.09 6.48 -2.97
N GLY A 24 3.69 6.37 -1.69
CA GLY A 24 2.46 6.90 -1.15
C GLY A 24 2.62 8.32 -0.60
N SER A 25 1.51 9.04 -0.48
CA SER A 25 1.49 10.42 0.01
C SER A 25 0.12 10.80 0.59
N TRP A 26 0.13 11.71 1.57
CA TRP A 26 -1.08 12.24 2.19
C TRP A 26 -1.73 13.31 1.30
N ARG A 27 -2.27 12.90 0.16
CA ARG A 27 -3.07 13.73 -0.76
C ARG A 27 -4.27 12.94 -1.28
N LYS A 28 -5.23 13.63 -1.90
CA LYS A 28 -6.43 13.00 -2.47
C LYS A 28 -6.18 12.44 -3.87
N GLU A 29 -5.46 13.21 -4.68
CA GLU A 29 -5.16 12.87 -6.07
C GLU A 29 -3.71 12.46 -6.23
N GLU A 30 -3.46 11.52 -7.14
CA GLU A 30 -2.14 10.95 -7.40
C GLU A 30 -1.40 10.45 -6.15
N ASN A 31 -2.14 10.02 -5.14
CA ASN A 31 -1.62 9.69 -3.81
C ASN A 31 -0.70 8.46 -3.76
N LEU A 32 -0.69 7.63 -4.79
CA LEU A 32 0.16 6.47 -4.95
C LEU A 32 0.78 6.45 -6.34
N GLN A 33 2.10 6.42 -6.43
CA GLN A 33 2.85 6.52 -7.68
C GLN A 33 3.96 5.47 -7.74
N VAL A 34 4.32 5.08 -8.96
CA VAL A 34 5.48 4.24 -9.25
C VAL A 34 6.47 5.04 -10.09
N TRP A 35 7.73 5.01 -9.70
CA TRP A 35 8.82 5.76 -10.33
C TRP A 35 9.94 4.83 -10.76
N ASP A 36 10.58 5.11 -11.89
CA ASP A 36 11.84 4.50 -12.28
C ASP A 36 12.98 5.34 -11.70
N TYR A 37 13.77 4.76 -10.79
CA TYR A 37 14.88 5.50 -10.19
C TYR A 37 16.13 5.53 -11.06
N ASN A 38 16.28 4.72 -12.10
CA ASN A 38 17.39 4.88 -13.03
C ASN A 38 17.08 5.98 -14.06
N ALA A 39 15.87 5.96 -14.61
CA ALA A 39 15.42 6.93 -15.61
C ALA A 39 14.92 8.26 -15.00
N ARG A 40 14.77 8.33 -13.67
CA ARG A 40 14.34 9.54 -12.93
C ARG A 40 12.98 10.07 -13.38
N GLN A 41 12.05 9.17 -13.68
CA GLN A 41 10.74 9.51 -14.22
C GLN A 41 9.62 8.76 -13.49
N LYS A 42 8.46 9.41 -13.42
CA LYS A 42 7.22 8.76 -12.99
C LYS A 42 6.81 7.78 -14.08
N ILE A 43 6.68 6.51 -13.72
CA ILE A 43 6.15 5.47 -14.63
C ILE A 43 4.63 5.62 -14.70
N GLN A 44 3.97 5.66 -13.54
CA GLN A 44 2.51 5.68 -13.48
C GLN A 44 1.98 6.19 -12.14
N THR A 45 0.73 6.66 -12.18
CA THR A 45 -0.09 6.95 -11.00
C THR A 45 -1.06 5.80 -10.82
N VAL A 46 -1.13 5.22 -9.61
CA VAL A 46 -2.10 4.16 -9.29
C VAL A 46 -3.46 4.81 -9.04
N PRO A 47 -4.54 4.35 -9.70
CA PRO A 47 -5.88 4.89 -9.48
C PRO A 47 -6.36 4.71 -8.04
N ASN A 48 -7.18 5.66 -7.58
CA ASN A 48 -7.94 5.48 -6.34
C ASN A 48 -8.85 4.25 -6.42
N ASP A 49 -9.22 3.70 -5.26
CA ASP A 49 -10.22 2.64 -5.21
C ASP A 49 -11.59 3.19 -5.61
N PHE A 50 -12.49 2.32 -6.08
CA PHE A 50 -13.85 2.73 -6.45
C PHE A 50 -14.65 3.32 -5.28
N ARG A 51 -14.28 2.98 -4.03
CA ARG A 51 -14.85 3.57 -2.82
C ARG A 51 -14.42 5.01 -2.58
N GLY A 52 -13.38 5.48 -3.29
CA GLY A 52 -12.87 6.84 -3.24
C GLY A 52 -11.37 6.93 -2.87
N PRO A 53 -10.87 8.15 -2.64
CA PRO A 53 -9.47 8.38 -2.32
C PRO A 53 -9.13 7.97 -0.88
N SER A 54 -7.94 7.41 -0.70
CA SER A 54 -7.33 7.23 0.62
C SER A 54 -6.03 8.00 0.70
N ARG A 55 -5.82 8.77 1.76
CA ARG A 55 -4.57 9.53 1.95
C ARG A 55 -3.51 8.58 2.51
N ILE A 56 -2.56 8.19 1.68
CA ILE A 56 -1.66 7.07 1.95
C ILE A 56 -0.59 7.46 2.96
N TYR A 57 -0.44 6.65 4.01
CA TYR A 57 0.63 6.78 5.00
C TYR A 57 1.63 5.64 4.95
N SER A 58 1.21 4.47 4.46
CA SER A 58 2.07 3.29 4.37
C SER A 58 1.79 2.50 3.08
N SER A 59 2.85 2.04 2.44
CA SER A 59 2.78 1.26 1.20
C SER A 59 4.01 0.38 1.04
N ARG A 60 3.84 -0.84 0.58
CA ARG A 60 4.91 -1.82 0.38
C ARG A 60 4.72 -2.60 -0.91
N TRP A 61 5.80 -3.05 -1.52
CA TRP A 61 5.76 -4.08 -2.54
C TRP A 61 5.38 -5.43 -1.91
N LEU A 62 4.61 -6.22 -2.65
CA LEU A 62 4.20 -7.57 -2.26
C LEU A 62 4.63 -8.54 -3.36
N GLY A 63 5.90 -8.94 -3.28
CA GLY A 63 6.55 -9.76 -4.29
C GLY A 63 6.56 -9.11 -5.67
N ALA A 64 6.67 -9.95 -6.71
CA ALA A 64 6.77 -9.48 -8.10
C ALA A 64 5.43 -9.02 -8.70
N GLY A 65 4.30 -9.44 -8.14
CA GLY A 65 2.98 -9.25 -8.77
C GLY A 65 2.09 -8.19 -8.14
N HIS A 66 2.33 -7.81 -6.88
CA HIS A 66 1.39 -7.00 -6.11
C HIS A 66 2.07 -5.87 -5.34
N MET A 67 1.26 -4.93 -4.89
CA MET A 67 1.64 -3.88 -3.96
C MET A 67 0.52 -3.68 -2.93
N ILE A 68 0.86 -3.13 -1.78
CA ILE A 68 -0.08 -2.80 -0.71
C ILE A 68 -0.04 -1.30 -0.49
N ALA A 69 -1.20 -0.69 -0.31
CA ALA A 69 -1.31 0.71 0.08
C ALA A 69 -2.39 0.89 1.16
N ALA A 70 -2.08 1.69 2.17
CA ALA A 70 -2.97 1.92 3.29
C ALA A 70 -2.87 3.35 3.81
N GLY A 71 -4.00 3.86 4.34
CA GLY A 71 -4.09 5.26 4.70
C GLY A 71 -5.36 5.65 5.46
N SER A 72 -5.63 6.96 5.47
CA SER A 72 -6.82 7.55 6.11
C SER A 72 -7.89 7.98 5.08
N ASP A 73 -8.93 8.66 5.57
CA ASP A 73 -10.20 9.01 4.92
C ASP A 73 -11.15 7.83 4.85
N ILE A 74 -10.88 6.86 3.99
CA ILE A 74 -11.65 5.61 3.92
C ILE A 74 -11.18 4.61 5.00
N ASN A 75 -10.03 4.87 5.64
CA ASN A 75 -9.42 3.99 6.64
C ASN A 75 -9.32 2.55 6.12
N MET A 76 -8.50 2.37 5.09
CA MET A 76 -8.42 1.11 4.34
C MET A 76 -6.97 0.70 4.15
N CYS A 77 -6.74 -0.60 4.09
CA CYS A 77 -5.57 -1.23 3.50
C CYS A 77 -6.01 -2.04 2.27
N ARG A 78 -5.35 -1.89 1.13
CA ARG A 78 -5.69 -2.65 -0.09
C ARG A 78 -4.46 -3.27 -0.75
N VAL A 79 -4.68 -4.44 -1.34
CA VAL A 79 -3.76 -5.15 -2.22
C VAL A 79 -4.11 -4.80 -3.65
N ILE A 80 -3.12 -4.36 -4.42
CA ILE A 80 -3.27 -3.88 -5.80
C ILE A 80 -2.39 -4.76 -6.69
N ASP A 81 -2.93 -5.20 -7.81
CA ASP A 81 -2.18 -5.92 -8.84
C ASP A 81 -1.28 -4.94 -9.61
N ARG A 82 0.01 -5.28 -9.77
CA ARG A 82 1.01 -4.38 -10.38
C ARG A 82 0.77 -4.14 -11.86
N SER A 83 0.15 -5.09 -12.56
CA SER A 83 -0.05 -5.03 -14.02
C SER A 83 -1.31 -4.28 -14.42
N THR A 84 -2.40 -4.53 -13.70
CA THR A 84 -3.73 -3.97 -13.97
C THR A 84 -4.03 -2.72 -13.15
N LEU A 85 -3.28 -2.48 -12.07
CA LEU A 85 -3.52 -1.43 -11.07
C LEU A 85 -4.87 -1.53 -10.38
N MET A 86 -5.53 -2.69 -10.50
CA MET A 86 -6.82 -2.97 -9.90
C MET A 86 -6.64 -3.49 -8.49
N THR A 87 -7.59 -3.12 -7.62
CA THR A 87 -7.63 -3.64 -6.25
C THR A 87 -8.09 -5.10 -6.28
N ARG A 88 -7.28 -6.00 -5.72
CA ARG A 88 -7.55 -7.44 -5.64
C ARG A 88 -8.21 -7.82 -4.32
N GLY A 89 -7.85 -7.13 -3.25
CA GLY A 89 -8.37 -7.37 -1.91
C GLY A 89 -8.21 -6.15 -1.02
N CYS A 90 -9.02 -6.05 0.02
CA CYS A 90 -9.02 -4.91 0.92
C CYS A 90 -9.47 -5.28 2.33
N LEU A 91 -8.89 -4.59 3.30
CA LEU A 91 -9.37 -4.44 4.66
C LEU A 91 -9.95 -3.03 4.77
N VAL A 92 -11.27 -2.94 4.95
CA VAL A 92 -12.05 -1.69 5.02
C VAL A 92 -12.68 -1.51 6.39
N ASP A 93 -13.34 -0.37 6.60
CA ASP A 93 -14.08 -0.03 7.83
C ASP A 93 -13.19 -0.06 9.09
N LEU A 94 -11.92 0.30 8.93
CA LEU A 94 -10.98 0.33 10.05
C LEU A 94 -11.31 1.50 11.00
N PRO A 95 -11.12 1.29 12.32
CA PRO A 95 -11.49 2.27 13.34
C PRO A 95 -10.70 3.59 13.26
N GLY A 96 -9.61 3.61 12.50
CA GLY A 96 -8.82 4.81 12.20
C GLY A 96 -7.92 4.62 10.98
N GLY A 97 -7.22 5.69 10.61
CA GLY A 97 -6.24 5.64 9.52
C GLY A 97 -5.17 4.59 9.77
N VAL A 98 -4.69 3.96 8.70
CA VAL A 98 -3.57 3.03 8.76
C VAL A 98 -2.28 3.80 8.61
N TYR A 99 -1.45 3.81 9.65
CA TYR A 99 -0.20 4.58 9.68
C TYR A 99 1.04 3.75 9.40
N SER A 100 0.98 2.44 9.63
CA SER A 100 2.06 1.51 9.34
C SER A 100 1.51 0.15 8.95
N LEU A 101 2.24 -0.52 8.06
CA LEU A 101 2.03 -1.90 7.67
C LEU A 101 3.38 -2.59 7.49
N ASP A 102 3.41 -3.90 7.67
CA ASP A 102 4.57 -4.71 7.32
C ASP A 102 4.15 -6.05 6.72
N VAL A 103 5.04 -6.64 5.95
CA VAL A 103 4.80 -7.91 5.28
C VAL A 103 5.95 -8.86 5.61
N SER A 104 5.59 -9.98 6.22
CA SER A 104 6.51 -11.10 6.37
C SER A 104 6.31 -12.07 5.21
N CYS A 105 7.30 -12.11 4.31
CA CYS A 105 7.45 -13.15 3.29
C CYS A 105 8.63 -14.05 3.70
N SER A 106 8.37 -15.32 4.00
CA SER A 106 9.43 -16.31 4.21
C SER A 106 9.45 -17.26 3.02
N ALA A 107 10.65 -17.64 2.54
CA ALA A 107 10.78 -18.65 1.48
C ALA A 107 10.14 -20.01 1.88
N ALA A 108 9.95 -20.26 3.17
CA ALA A 108 9.26 -21.43 3.69
C ALA A 108 7.72 -21.27 3.80
N GLN A 109 7.19 -20.05 3.73
CA GLN A 109 5.76 -19.76 3.81
C GLN A 109 5.24 -19.39 2.41
N SER A 110 4.36 -20.24 1.87
CA SER A 110 3.72 -20.00 0.57
C SER A 110 2.83 -18.73 0.57
N THR A 111 2.30 -18.36 1.74
CA THR A 111 1.41 -17.20 1.89
C THR A 111 2.05 -16.12 2.78
N PRO A 112 2.06 -14.85 2.34
CA PRO A 112 2.61 -13.77 3.15
C PRO A 112 1.69 -13.46 4.34
N LEU A 113 2.30 -13.09 5.46
CA LEU A 113 1.59 -12.54 6.61
C LEU A 113 1.68 -11.02 6.55
N ILE A 114 0.54 -10.35 6.52
CA ILE A 114 0.45 -8.89 6.45
C ILE A 114 -0.01 -8.38 7.82
N ALA A 115 0.76 -7.48 8.42
CA ALA A 115 0.39 -6.77 9.64
C ALA A 115 -0.04 -5.34 9.30
N VAL A 116 -1.19 -4.92 9.80
CA VAL A 116 -1.77 -3.59 9.54
C VAL A 116 -2.16 -2.94 10.86
N THR A 117 -1.71 -1.71 11.10
CA THR A 117 -2.06 -0.95 12.30
C THR A 117 -3.28 -0.06 12.04
N SER A 118 -4.22 0.00 12.98
CA SER A 118 -5.30 1.00 12.94
C SER A 118 -5.82 1.27 14.35
N SER A 119 -5.87 2.56 14.72
CA SER A 119 -6.27 3.00 16.06
C SER A 119 -5.45 2.28 17.16
N GLN A 120 -6.09 1.51 18.03
CA GLN A 120 -5.46 0.77 19.13
C GLN A 120 -5.28 -0.73 18.80
N SER A 121 -5.28 -1.09 17.52
CA SER A 121 -5.31 -2.48 17.08
C SER A 121 -4.29 -2.78 16.00
N VAL A 122 -3.80 -4.02 16.01
CA VAL A 122 -3.00 -4.62 14.95
C VAL A 122 -3.81 -5.75 14.34
N PHE A 123 -4.03 -5.68 13.03
CA PHE A 123 -4.72 -6.69 12.25
C PHE A 123 -3.68 -7.56 11.56
N LEU A 124 -3.77 -8.88 11.76
CA LEU A 124 -2.94 -9.85 11.07
C LEU A 124 -3.77 -10.53 9.98
N LEU A 125 -3.35 -10.33 8.74
CA LEU A 125 -4.08 -10.77 7.56
C LEU A 125 -3.28 -11.84 6.83
N ARG A 126 -4.00 -12.85 6.33
CA ARG A 126 -3.50 -13.75 5.30
C ARG A 126 -4.35 -13.56 4.05
N PRO A 127 -3.73 -13.38 2.87
CA PRO A 127 -4.43 -13.45 1.61
C PRO A 127 -5.27 -14.72 1.53
N THR A 128 -6.53 -14.60 1.11
CA THR A 128 -7.36 -15.77 0.80
C THR A 128 -6.78 -16.51 -0.42
N GLU A 129 -7.01 -17.82 -0.52
CA GLU A 129 -6.57 -18.61 -1.67
C GLU A 129 -7.02 -17.96 -2.99
N GLY A 130 -6.09 -17.82 -3.94
CA GLY A 130 -6.32 -17.18 -5.25
C GLY A 130 -6.15 -15.65 -5.29
N LEU A 131 -5.91 -14.97 -4.16
CA LEU A 131 -5.63 -13.52 -4.17
C LEU A 131 -4.25 -13.21 -4.76
N LEU A 132 -3.26 -14.04 -4.41
CA LEU A 132 -1.90 -13.98 -4.91
C LEU A 132 -1.64 -15.27 -5.69
N PRO A 133 -1.05 -15.19 -6.91
CA PRO A 133 -0.63 -16.37 -7.66
C PRO A 133 0.54 -17.09 -6.98
#